data_AF-A0A925WHX8-F1
#
_entry.id   AF-A0A925WHX8-F1
#
_cell.length_a   1.000
_cell.length_b   1.000
_cell.length_c   1.000
_cell.angle_alpha   90.00
_cell.angle_beta   90.00
_cell.angle_gamma   90.00
#
_symmetry.space_group_name_H-M   'P 1'
#
loop_
_entity.id
_entity.type
_entity.pdbx_description
1 polymer ?
#
loop_
_entity_poly.entity_id
_entity_poly.type
_entity_poly.pdbx_seq_one_letter_code
_entity_poly.pdbx_strand_id
1 'polypeptide(L)'
;MKSFSLHTFLFTGLVAVILNSTGCSSMPGNKQQQGAVIGGLGGAAAGAAIGGKDNRVLGALLGGALGAGGGYVVGANSDRILNKDSSGAQSATQTAQSRPATAQDAMRAETADVNGDGFVTLDEVVALEQAGLSDQQMINRLRATGQVFELTDEQQEYLRAQGVSRTVVNQMDNLNRDAHDRLMKEPNGVISQPR
;
A
#
# COMPACT_ATOMS: atom_id res chain seq x y z
N MET A 1 24.66 -34.64 22.40
CA MET A 1 25.00 -33.37 21.72
C MET A 1 25.06 -33.63 20.23
N LYS A 2 24.02 -33.23 19.46
CA LYS A 2 23.98 -33.40 18.01
C LYS A 2 24.47 -32.10 17.39
N SER A 3 25.65 -32.11 16.74
CA SER A 3 26.15 -30.97 15.99
C SER A 3 25.25 -30.74 14.78
N PHE A 4 24.30 -29.81 14.91
CA PHE A 4 23.53 -29.32 13.78
C PHE A 4 24.48 -28.47 12.92
N SER A 5 24.84 -28.98 11.76
CA SER A 5 25.85 -28.42 10.89
C SER A 5 25.40 -27.08 10.32
N LEU A 6 26.12 -26.01 10.69
CA LEU A 6 25.97 -24.63 10.20
C LEU A 6 26.02 -24.54 8.65
N HIS A 7 26.59 -25.55 7.99
CA HIS A 7 26.65 -25.67 6.53
C HIS A 7 25.30 -25.96 5.86
N THR A 8 24.36 -26.60 6.56
CA THR A 8 23.04 -26.94 5.99
C THR A 8 22.15 -25.69 5.85
N PHE A 9 22.21 -24.76 6.80
CA PHE A 9 21.46 -23.50 6.73
C PHE A 9 21.96 -22.56 5.62
N LEU A 10 23.28 -22.51 5.39
CA LEU A 10 23.89 -21.72 4.31
C LEU A 10 23.53 -22.25 2.91
N PHE A 11 23.36 -23.57 2.74
CA PHE A 11 22.95 -24.15 1.47
C PHE A 11 21.46 -23.98 1.17
N THR A 12 20.57 -24.05 2.18
CA THR A 12 19.12 -23.86 1.95
C THR A 12 18.77 -22.39 1.69
N GLY A 13 19.49 -21.43 2.29
CA GLY A 13 19.34 -20.00 1.99
C GLY A 13 19.84 -19.63 0.58
N LEU A 14 20.94 -20.24 0.13
CA LEU A 14 21.49 -19.99 -1.21
C LEU A 14 20.59 -20.56 -2.33
N VAL A 15 19.91 -21.69 -2.10
CA VAL A 15 18.98 -22.28 -3.09
C VAL A 15 17.70 -21.46 -3.25
N ALA A 16 17.19 -20.80 -2.20
CA ALA A 16 16.05 -19.90 -2.31
C ALA A 16 16.38 -18.61 -3.11
N VAL A 17 17.64 -18.14 -3.03
CA VAL A 17 18.13 -17.01 -3.84
C VAL A 17 18.39 -17.43 -5.30
N ILE A 18 18.80 -18.69 -5.54
CA ILE A 18 19.02 -19.22 -6.89
C ILE A 18 17.70 -19.61 -7.59
N LEU A 19 16.63 -19.95 -6.86
CA LEU A 19 15.30 -20.20 -7.46
C LEU A 19 14.59 -18.93 -7.95
N ASN A 20 15.12 -17.74 -7.65
CA ASN A 20 14.64 -16.47 -8.20
C ASN A 20 15.24 -16.15 -9.59
N SER A 21 16.20 -16.94 -10.09
CA SER A 21 16.79 -16.75 -11.42
C SER A 21 16.23 -17.69 -12.49
N THR A 22 15.32 -18.60 -12.15
CA THR A 22 14.44 -19.27 -13.12
C THR A 22 13.11 -18.51 -13.24
N GLY A 23 13.18 -17.22 -13.58
CA GLY A 23 12.02 -16.53 -14.14
C GLY A 23 11.55 -17.35 -15.34
N CYS A 24 10.27 -17.73 -15.39
CA CYS A 24 9.70 -18.56 -16.43
C CYS A 24 10.01 -17.96 -17.83
N SER A 25 11.06 -18.44 -18.49
CA SER A 25 11.61 -17.86 -19.73
C SER A 25 10.72 -17.99 -20.97
N SER A 26 9.43 -18.34 -20.81
CA SER A 26 8.53 -18.66 -21.91
C SER A 26 7.13 -18.06 -21.75
N MET A 27 6.99 -16.92 -21.06
CA MET A 27 5.72 -16.17 -21.08
C MET A 27 5.73 -15.18 -22.27
N PRO A 28 4.69 -15.16 -23.13
CA PRO A 28 4.57 -14.15 -24.18
C PRO A 28 4.41 -12.74 -23.59
N GLY A 29 5.15 -11.75 -24.10
CA GLY A 29 5.05 -10.34 -23.68
C GLY A 29 6.42 -9.68 -23.44
N ASN A 30 6.47 -8.35 -23.33
CA ASN A 30 7.71 -7.65 -22.97
C ASN A 30 8.06 -7.86 -21.48
N LYS A 31 9.32 -7.62 -21.09
CA LYS A 31 9.82 -7.90 -19.73
C LYS A 31 9.04 -7.14 -18.65
N GLN A 32 8.56 -5.94 -18.97
CA GLN A 32 7.76 -5.10 -18.10
C GLN A 32 6.37 -5.70 -17.85
N GLN A 33 5.70 -6.20 -18.87
CA GLN A 33 4.41 -6.90 -18.75
C GLN A 33 4.53 -8.16 -17.91
N GLN A 34 5.59 -8.94 -18.11
CA GLN A 34 5.83 -10.15 -17.32
C GLN A 34 6.09 -9.82 -15.84
N GLY A 35 6.93 -8.81 -15.57
CA GLY A 35 7.18 -8.32 -14.22
C GLY A 35 5.91 -7.83 -13.51
N ALA A 36 5.07 -7.07 -14.23
CA ALA A 36 3.81 -6.57 -13.69
C ALA A 36 2.80 -7.69 -13.38
N VAL A 37 2.72 -8.72 -14.22
CA VAL A 37 1.85 -9.88 -14.00
C VAL A 37 2.32 -10.72 -12.81
N ILE A 38 3.61 -11.07 -12.78
CA ILE A 38 4.17 -11.92 -11.72
C ILE A 38 4.15 -11.17 -10.39
N GLY A 39 4.64 -9.93 -10.40
CA GLY A 39 4.67 -9.09 -9.21
C GLY A 39 3.26 -8.71 -8.77
N GLY A 40 2.33 -8.42 -9.67
CA GLY A 40 0.95 -8.09 -9.33
C GLY A 40 0.19 -9.26 -8.70
N LEU A 41 0.32 -10.47 -9.24
CA LEU A 41 -0.31 -11.65 -8.65
C LEU A 41 0.36 -12.06 -7.33
N GLY A 42 1.70 -12.08 -7.30
CA GLY A 42 2.47 -12.42 -6.11
C GLY A 42 2.26 -11.41 -4.98
N GLY A 43 2.27 -10.13 -5.32
CA GLY A 43 2.00 -9.03 -4.40
C GLY A 43 0.56 -9.03 -3.90
N ALA A 44 -0.43 -9.32 -4.75
CA ALA A 44 -1.81 -9.46 -4.30
C ALA A 44 -1.98 -10.64 -3.34
N ALA A 45 -1.35 -11.78 -3.62
CA ALA A 45 -1.40 -12.94 -2.71
C ALA A 45 -0.70 -12.65 -1.38
N ALA A 46 0.48 -12.02 -1.41
CA ALA A 46 1.22 -11.64 -0.21
C ALA A 46 0.45 -10.60 0.60
N GLY A 47 -0.04 -9.55 -0.04
CA GLY A 47 -0.84 -8.53 0.63
C GLY A 47 -2.17 -9.07 1.18
N ALA A 48 -2.83 -9.99 0.47
CA ALA A 48 -4.00 -10.71 1.00
C ALA A 48 -3.69 -11.52 2.27
N ALA A 49 -2.48 -12.07 2.35
CA ALA A 49 -2.03 -12.83 3.51
C ALA A 49 -1.65 -11.91 4.68
N ILE A 50 -0.97 -10.80 4.40
CA ILE A 50 -0.56 -9.80 5.40
C ILE A 50 -1.79 -9.08 5.99
N GLY A 51 -2.74 -8.66 5.16
CA GLY A 51 -3.97 -7.99 5.59
C GLY A 51 -4.93 -8.86 6.42
N GLY A 52 -4.65 -10.16 6.55
CA GLY A 52 -5.44 -11.07 7.37
C GLY A 52 -6.87 -11.29 6.84
N LYS A 53 -7.82 -11.60 7.73
CA LYS A 53 -9.23 -11.85 7.34
C LYS A 53 -10.00 -10.55 7.11
N ASP A 54 -9.72 -9.54 7.94
CA ASP A 54 -10.48 -8.30 7.96
C ASP A 54 -10.04 -7.33 6.86
N ASN A 55 -8.77 -7.40 6.42
CA ASN A 55 -8.22 -6.53 5.38
C ASN A 55 -7.70 -7.31 4.17
N ARG A 56 -8.14 -8.56 3.97
CA ARG A 56 -7.69 -9.40 2.84
C ARG A 56 -7.82 -8.69 1.49
N VAL A 57 -8.94 -8.01 1.26
CA VAL A 57 -9.24 -7.36 -0.02
C VAL A 57 -8.39 -6.10 -0.20
N LEU A 58 -8.24 -5.31 0.86
CA LEU A 58 -7.39 -4.13 0.85
C LEU A 58 -5.92 -4.52 0.64
N GLY A 59 -5.41 -5.46 1.43
CA GLY A 59 -4.07 -5.99 1.29
C GLY A 59 -3.84 -6.62 -0.08
N ALA A 60 -4.82 -7.34 -0.64
CA ALA A 60 -4.70 -7.88 -2.00
C ALA A 60 -4.64 -6.79 -3.07
N LEU A 61 -5.48 -5.76 -2.94
CA LEU A 61 -5.55 -4.64 -3.87
C LEU A 61 -4.24 -3.84 -3.85
N LEU A 62 -3.83 -3.42 -2.65
CA LEU A 62 -2.60 -2.68 -2.43
C LEU A 62 -1.40 -3.53 -2.80
N GLY A 63 -1.26 -4.72 -2.22
CA GLY A 63 -0.18 -5.66 -2.54
C GLY A 63 -0.08 -5.96 -4.03
N GLY A 64 -1.22 -6.07 -4.74
CA GLY A 64 -1.23 -6.27 -6.18
C GLY A 64 -0.75 -5.05 -6.98
N ALA A 65 -1.15 -3.85 -6.58
CA ALA A 65 -0.62 -2.62 -7.18
C ALA A 65 0.87 -2.44 -6.87
N LEU A 66 1.27 -2.69 -5.62
CA LEU A 66 2.65 -2.60 -5.18
C LEU A 66 3.55 -3.54 -5.97
N GLY A 67 3.15 -4.82 -6.05
CA GLY A 67 3.92 -5.83 -6.76
C GLY A 67 3.92 -5.65 -8.28
N ALA A 68 2.88 -5.05 -8.87
CA ALA A 68 2.83 -4.84 -10.32
C ALA A 68 3.73 -3.70 -10.82
N GLY A 69 4.20 -2.79 -9.95
CA GLY A 69 4.80 -1.54 -10.43
C GLY A 69 5.71 -0.77 -9.47
N GLY A 70 6.12 -1.33 -8.33
CA GLY A 70 7.10 -0.68 -7.45
C GLY A 70 6.50 0.21 -6.36
N GLY A 71 5.26 -0.07 -5.98
CA GLY A 71 4.67 0.20 -4.69
C GLY A 71 4.80 1.55 -4.00
N TYR A 72 3.85 2.43 -4.28
CA TYR A 72 3.72 3.73 -3.62
C TYR A 72 2.41 3.89 -2.86
N VAL A 73 1.35 3.13 -3.15
CA VAL A 73 0.05 3.31 -2.50
C VAL A 73 0.02 2.69 -1.10
N VAL A 74 -0.49 3.46 -0.14
CA VAL A 74 -0.68 3.06 1.25
C VAL A 74 -2.10 3.26 1.74
N GLY A 75 -2.92 4.02 1.03
CA GLY A 75 -4.31 4.30 1.40
C GLY A 75 -5.26 4.18 0.21
N ALA A 76 -6.46 3.66 0.46
CA ALA A 76 -7.55 3.62 -0.51
C ALA A 76 -8.92 3.78 0.17
N ASN A 77 -9.89 4.33 -0.57
CA ASN A 77 -11.26 4.48 -0.09
C ASN A 77 -12.06 3.18 -0.23
N SER A 78 -13.07 3.00 0.61
CA SER A 78 -13.97 1.83 0.60
C SER A 78 -14.52 1.52 -0.79
N ASP A 79 -14.93 2.52 -1.56
CA ASP A 79 -15.44 2.32 -2.91
C ASP A 79 -14.39 1.74 -3.86
N ARG A 80 -13.13 2.18 -3.77
CA ARG A 80 -12.03 1.62 -4.58
C ARG A 80 -11.71 0.18 -4.17
N ILE A 81 -11.80 -0.11 -2.87
CA ILE A 81 -11.57 -1.44 -2.31
C ILE A 81 -12.68 -2.41 -2.73
N LEU A 82 -13.95 -2.02 -2.58
CA LEU A 82 -15.13 -2.81 -2.93
C LEU A 82 -15.17 -3.12 -4.42
N ASN A 83 -14.87 -2.12 -5.25
CA ASN A 83 -14.80 -2.28 -6.71
C ASN A 83 -13.48 -2.93 -7.18
N LYS A 84 -12.55 -3.24 -6.26
CA LYS A 84 -11.24 -3.86 -6.54
C LYS A 84 -10.48 -3.14 -7.64
N ASP A 85 -10.42 -1.82 -7.56
CA ASP A 85 -9.86 -0.96 -8.60
C ASP A 85 -8.32 -0.96 -8.59
N SER A 86 -7.73 -2.07 -9.05
CA SER A 86 -6.27 -2.22 -9.14
C SER A 86 -5.67 -1.28 -10.18
N SER A 87 -6.42 -0.92 -11.22
CA SER A 87 -6.00 0.05 -12.24
C SER A 87 -5.79 1.44 -11.68
N GLY A 88 -6.68 1.89 -10.79
CA GLY A 88 -6.54 3.17 -10.09
C GLY A 88 -5.28 3.19 -9.22
N ALA A 89 -5.08 2.15 -8.40
CA ALA A 89 -3.90 2.05 -7.52
C ALA A 89 -2.58 1.97 -8.31
N GLN A 90 -2.57 1.27 -9.46
CA GLN A 90 -1.43 1.25 -10.38
C GLN A 90 -1.18 2.63 -10.99
N SER A 91 -2.25 3.35 -11.35
CA SER A 91 -2.15 4.70 -11.93
C SER A 91 -1.64 5.71 -10.90
N ALA A 92 -2.09 5.61 -9.65
CA ALA A 92 -1.58 6.41 -8.53
C ALA A 92 -0.08 6.13 -8.31
N THR A 93 0.33 4.85 -8.36
CA THR A 93 1.75 4.47 -8.27
C THR A 93 2.60 5.07 -9.41
N GLN A 94 2.14 4.97 -10.66
CA GLN A 94 2.85 5.55 -11.81
C GLN A 94 2.89 7.08 -11.74
N THR A 95 1.81 7.69 -11.24
CA THR A 95 1.73 9.13 -11.04
C THR A 95 2.72 9.57 -9.98
N ALA A 96 2.79 8.91 -8.82
CA ALA A 96 3.78 9.20 -7.79
C ALA A 96 5.22 9.09 -8.31
N GLN A 97 5.54 8.04 -9.08
CA GLN A 97 6.87 7.87 -9.68
C GLN A 97 7.25 8.96 -10.69
N SER A 98 6.31 9.36 -11.55
CA SER A 98 6.57 10.33 -12.63
C SER A 98 6.42 11.78 -12.18
N ARG A 99 5.57 12.02 -11.18
CA ARG A 99 5.15 13.33 -10.67
C ARG A 99 4.89 13.22 -9.16
N PRO A 100 5.94 13.04 -8.35
CA PRO A 100 5.80 12.90 -6.90
C PRO A 100 5.17 14.16 -6.30
N ALA A 101 4.36 13.97 -5.27
CA ALA A 101 3.74 15.07 -4.54
C ALA A 101 4.82 15.95 -3.91
N THR A 102 4.62 17.27 -3.96
CA THR A 102 5.57 18.23 -3.38
C THR A 102 5.05 18.77 -2.05
N ALA A 103 5.97 19.23 -1.20
CA ALA A 103 5.63 19.94 0.03
C ALA A 103 4.70 21.14 -0.22
N GLN A 104 4.88 21.84 -1.34
CA GLN A 104 4.04 23.00 -1.66
C GLN A 104 2.60 22.60 -2.00
N ASP A 105 2.41 21.47 -2.69
CA ASP A 105 1.09 20.91 -2.97
C ASP A 105 0.43 20.43 -1.67
N ALA A 106 1.21 19.71 -0.85
CA ALA A 106 0.79 19.24 0.45
C ALA A 106 0.33 20.39 1.35
N MET A 107 1.03 21.52 1.44
CA MET A 107 0.59 22.68 2.25
C MET A 107 -0.82 23.16 1.89
N ARG A 108 -1.18 23.14 0.61
CA ARG A 108 -2.48 23.63 0.10
C ARG A 108 -3.59 22.61 0.16
N ALA A 109 -3.26 21.32 0.20
CA ALA A 109 -4.25 20.26 0.27
C ALA A 109 -5.06 20.31 1.58
N GLU A 110 -6.28 19.79 1.56
CA GLU A 110 -7.09 19.64 2.78
C GLU A 110 -7.01 18.22 3.36
N THR A 111 -6.57 17.26 2.54
CA THR A 111 -6.42 15.85 2.91
C THR A 111 -5.01 15.34 2.56
N ALA A 112 -4.73 14.08 2.88
CA ALA A 112 -3.47 13.43 2.50
C ALA A 112 -3.44 12.92 1.05
N ASP A 113 -4.59 12.83 0.38
CA ASP A 113 -4.68 12.60 -1.07
C ASP A 113 -4.47 13.97 -1.72
N VAL A 114 -3.20 14.30 -1.97
CA VAL A 114 -2.75 15.64 -2.38
C VAL A 114 -3.12 15.89 -3.84
N ASN A 115 -3.07 14.85 -4.67
CA ASN A 115 -3.36 14.96 -6.09
C ASN A 115 -4.85 14.67 -6.44
N GLY A 116 -5.63 14.13 -5.50
CA GLY A 116 -7.06 13.85 -5.64
C GLY A 116 -7.38 12.62 -6.49
N ASP A 117 -6.47 11.66 -6.63
CA ASP A 117 -6.66 10.47 -7.48
C ASP A 117 -7.46 9.35 -6.79
N GLY A 118 -7.78 9.52 -5.51
CA GLY A 118 -8.56 8.58 -4.71
C GLY A 118 -7.71 7.54 -3.99
N PHE A 119 -6.39 7.67 -4.02
CA PHE A 119 -5.43 6.88 -3.27
C PHE A 119 -4.50 7.82 -2.50
N VAL A 120 -3.86 7.30 -1.44
CA VAL A 120 -2.75 8.01 -0.79
C VAL A 120 -1.50 7.20 -1.01
N THR A 121 -0.45 7.89 -1.43
CA THR A 121 0.86 7.33 -1.68
C THR A 121 1.89 7.70 -0.61
N LEU A 122 2.98 6.94 -0.51
CA LEU A 122 4.11 7.21 0.39
C LEU A 122 4.64 8.63 0.17
N ASP A 123 4.79 9.04 -1.09
CA ASP A 123 5.32 10.36 -1.46
C ASP A 123 4.41 11.48 -0.98
N GLU A 124 3.10 11.28 -0.93
CA GLU A 124 2.16 12.26 -0.38
C GLU A 124 2.27 12.37 1.14
N VAL A 125 2.46 11.25 1.84
CA VAL A 125 2.72 11.28 3.29
C VAL A 125 4.06 11.98 3.58
N VAL A 126 5.08 11.70 2.77
CA VAL A 126 6.38 12.38 2.86
C VAL A 126 6.25 13.87 2.53
N ALA A 127 5.43 14.24 1.54
CA ALA A 127 5.20 15.63 1.19
C ALA A 127 4.52 16.42 2.34
N LEU A 128 3.61 15.80 3.08
CA LEU A 128 3.02 16.40 4.29
C LEU A 128 4.08 16.66 5.37
N GLU A 129 5.00 15.72 5.60
CA GLU A 129 6.12 15.88 6.54
C GLU A 129 7.07 17.00 6.08
N GLN A 130 7.49 16.98 4.81
CA GLN A 130 8.37 17.99 4.22
C GLN A 130 7.74 19.39 4.18
N ALA A 131 6.41 19.47 4.15
CA ALA A 131 5.66 20.71 4.29
C ALA A 131 5.69 21.27 5.72
N GLY A 132 6.31 20.57 6.68
CA GLY A 132 6.44 21.00 8.07
C GLY A 132 5.14 20.93 8.84
N LEU A 133 4.20 20.08 8.42
CA LEU A 133 2.98 19.84 9.17
C LEU A 133 3.32 19.09 10.47
N SER A 134 2.69 19.49 11.56
CA SER A 134 2.77 18.72 12.82
C SER A 134 2.12 17.35 12.67
N ASP A 135 2.52 16.39 13.52
CA ASP A 135 1.90 15.07 13.65
C ASP A 135 0.37 15.14 13.62
N GLN A 136 -0.21 16.05 14.39
CA GLN A 136 -1.66 16.19 14.49
C GLN A 136 -2.29 16.67 13.18
N GLN A 137 -1.64 17.58 12.47
CA GLN A 137 -2.12 18.04 11.16
C GLN A 137 -2.05 16.94 10.12
N MET A 138 -0.94 16.17 10.09
CA MET A 138 -0.82 15.01 9.21
C MET A 138 -1.91 13.98 9.49
N ILE A 139 -2.07 13.59 10.76
CA ILE A 139 -3.09 12.63 11.21
C ILE A 139 -4.50 13.13 10.85
N ASN A 140 -4.79 14.41 11.04
CA ASN A 140 -6.09 14.97 10.69
C ASN A 140 -6.36 14.91 9.18
N ARG A 141 -5.35 15.16 8.35
CA ARG A 141 -5.46 15.10 6.89
C ARG A 141 -5.58 13.67 6.36
N LEU A 142 -4.80 12.75 6.93
CA LEU A 142 -4.92 11.31 6.68
C LEU A 142 -6.29 10.79 7.09
N ARG A 143 -6.83 11.24 8.22
CA ARG A 143 -8.19 10.88 8.64
C ARG A 143 -9.23 11.45 7.67
N ALA A 144 -9.06 12.71 7.25
CA ALA A 144 -9.98 13.42 6.38
C ALA A 144 -10.12 12.81 4.98
N THR A 145 -9.18 11.97 4.52
CA THR A 145 -9.33 11.24 3.25
C THR A 145 -10.47 10.23 3.29
N GLY A 146 -10.87 9.76 4.48
CA GLY A 146 -11.80 8.63 4.64
C GLY A 146 -11.19 7.28 4.25
N GLN A 147 -9.93 7.24 3.83
CA GLN A 147 -9.25 6.04 3.37
C GLN A 147 -8.77 5.18 4.55
N VAL A 148 -8.67 3.88 4.31
CA VAL A 148 -7.97 2.95 5.20
C VAL A 148 -6.57 2.76 4.71
N PHE A 149 -5.63 2.66 5.64
CA PHE A 149 -4.21 2.51 5.36
C PHE A 149 -3.71 1.12 5.72
N GLU A 150 -2.82 0.59 4.89
CA GLU A 150 -2.08 -0.63 5.16
C GLU A 150 -0.63 -0.41 4.75
N LEU A 151 0.26 -0.48 5.75
CA LEU A 151 1.69 -0.29 5.56
C LEU A 151 2.39 -1.64 5.73
N THR A 152 3.29 -1.98 4.80
CA THR A 152 4.28 -3.05 5.05
C THR A 152 5.37 -2.55 6.00
N ASP A 153 6.12 -3.46 6.62
CA ASP A 153 7.24 -3.10 7.50
C ASP A 153 8.27 -2.21 6.78
N GLU A 154 8.52 -2.48 5.49
CA GLU A 154 9.42 -1.68 4.65
C GLU A 154 8.88 -0.28 4.41
N GLN A 155 7.57 -0.13 4.21
CA GLN A 155 6.92 1.17 4.02
C GLN A 155 6.93 2.00 5.29
N GLN A 156 6.67 1.36 6.44
CA GLN A 156 6.80 2.03 7.73
C GLN A 156 8.23 2.52 7.97
N GLU A 157 9.24 1.70 7.65
CA GLU A 157 10.63 2.10 7.77
C GLU A 157 10.99 3.22 6.80
N TYR A 158 10.51 3.15 5.56
CA TYR A 158 10.69 4.20 4.57
C TYR A 158 10.15 5.55 5.06
N LEU A 159 8.89 5.60 5.53
CA LEU A 159 8.28 6.83 6.04
C LEU A 159 9.08 7.40 7.22
N ARG A 160 9.50 6.55 8.17
CA ARG A 160 10.34 6.96 9.30
C ARG A 160 11.70 7.50 8.85
N ALA A 161 12.32 6.86 7.87
CA ALA A 161 13.59 7.31 7.29
C ALA A 161 13.46 8.66 6.57
N GLN A 162 12.28 8.99 6.06
CA GLN A 162 11.94 10.30 5.48
C GLN A 162 11.54 11.36 6.51
N GLY A 163 11.58 11.04 7.82
CA GLY A 163 11.30 11.97 8.90
C GLY A 163 9.90 11.86 9.51
N VAL A 164 8.98 11.11 8.88
CA VAL A 164 7.62 10.93 9.38
C VAL A 164 7.67 10.28 10.76
N SER A 165 7.02 10.91 11.74
CA SER A 165 7.11 10.44 13.12
C SER A 165 6.48 9.05 13.32
N ARG A 166 6.99 8.31 14.32
CA ARG A 166 6.40 7.03 14.73
C ARG A 166 4.94 7.18 15.14
N THR A 167 4.57 8.33 15.70
CA THR A 167 3.18 8.62 16.07
C THR A 167 2.29 8.60 14.84
N VAL A 168 2.65 9.31 13.77
CA VAL A 168 1.88 9.35 12.52
C VAL A 168 1.79 7.95 11.92
N VAL A 169 2.93 7.27 11.74
CA VAL A 169 2.98 5.92 11.13
C VAL A 169 2.11 4.92 11.90
N ASN A 170 2.21 4.87 13.23
CA ASN A 170 1.41 3.94 14.05
C ASN A 170 -0.08 4.29 14.04
N GLN A 171 -0.41 5.58 13.88
CA GLN A 171 -1.80 6.01 13.80
C GLN A 171 -2.42 5.66 12.46
N MET A 172 -1.68 5.71 11.35
CA MET A 172 -2.19 5.35 10.01
C MET A 172 -2.87 3.99 10.00
N ASP A 173 -2.24 2.99 10.63
CA ASP A 173 -2.80 1.64 10.77
C ASP A 173 -4.08 1.57 11.60
N ASN A 174 -4.60 2.65 12.18
CA ASN A 174 -5.86 2.65 12.92
C ASN A 174 -6.87 3.67 12.37
N LEU A 175 -6.46 4.50 11.40
CA LEU A 175 -7.33 5.50 10.82
C LEU A 175 -8.43 4.84 9.98
N ASN A 176 -9.66 5.32 10.20
CA ASN A 176 -10.86 4.98 9.44
C ASN A 176 -11.27 3.50 9.38
N ARG A 177 -10.55 2.59 10.06
CA ARG A 177 -10.85 1.14 10.06
C ARG A 177 -12.25 0.82 10.56
N ASP A 178 -12.68 1.40 11.68
CA ASP A 178 -14.00 1.12 12.24
C ASP A 178 -15.15 1.50 11.27
N ALA A 179 -14.99 2.62 10.55
CA ALA A 179 -15.98 3.07 9.57
C ALA A 179 -16.00 2.13 8.36
N HIS A 180 -14.83 1.73 7.89
CA HIS A 180 -14.67 0.79 6.80
C HIS A 180 -15.20 -0.62 7.14
N ASP A 181 -14.89 -1.17 8.30
CA ASP A 181 -15.32 -2.51 8.72
C ASP A 181 -16.84 -2.63 8.79
N ARG A 182 -17.52 -1.54 9.17
CA ARG A 182 -18.99 -1.47 9.12
C ARG A 182 -19.48 -1.54 7.67
N LEU A 183 -18.88 -0.77 6.76
CA LEU A 183 -19.24 -0.78 5.33
C LEU A 183 -19.00 -2.16 4.69
N MET A 184 -17.91 -2.84 5.03
CA MET A 184 -17.57 -4.16 4.50
C MET A 184 -18.48 -5.28 5.05
N LYS A 185 -19.02 -5.13 6.26
CA LYS A 185 -19.99 -6.08 6.84
C LYS A 185 -21.40 -5.90 6.29
N GLU A 186 -21.76 -4.71 5.83
CA GLU A 186 -23.09 -4.39 5.30
C GLU A 186 -23.05 -3.81 3.86
N PRO A 187 -22.61 -4.58 2.85
CA PRO A 187 -22.47 -4.09 1.48
C PRO A 187 -23.78 -3.64 0.81
N ASN A 188 -24.96 -3.90 1.41
CA ASN A 188 -26.29 -3.51 0.92
C ASN A 188 -27.03 -2.46 1.80
N GLY A 189 -26.35 -1.80 2.76
CA GLY A 189 -27.01 -0.97 3.77
C GLY A 189 -27.41 0.47 3.37
N VAL A 190 -27.13 0.94 2.15
CA VAL A 190 -27.36 2.35 1.77
C VAL A 190 -28.02 2.49 0.39
N ILE A 191 -29.20 1.89 0.20
CA ILE A 191 -30.23 2.45 -0.71
C ILE A 191 -31.60 2.30 -0.06
N SER A 192 -31.82 3.05 1.01
CA SER A 192 -33.16 3.33 1.54
C SER A 192 -33.15 4.73 2.11
N GLN A 193 -33.17 5.74 1.24
CA GLN A 193 -33.62 7.07 1.64
C GLN A 193 -35.10 7.20 1.26
N PRO A 194 -36.02 7.35 2.22
CA PRO A 194 -37.37 7.80 1.94
C PRO A 194 -37.37 9.32 1.87
N ARG A 195 -37.91 9.88 0.78
CA ARG A 195 -38.96 10.90 0.81
C ARG A 195 -39.82 10.78 -0.44
#